data_AF-R4WUW6-F1
#
_entry.id   AF-R4WUW6-F1
#
_cell.length_a   1.000
_cell.length_b   1.000
_cell.length_c   1.000
_cell.angle_alpha   90.00
_cell.angle_beta   90.00
_cell.angle_gamma   90.00
#
_symmetry.space_group_name_H-M   'P 1'
#
loop_
_entity.id
_entity.type
_entity.pdbx_description
1 polymer ?
#
loop_
_entity_poly.entity_id
_entity_poly.type
_entity_poly.pdbx_seq_one_letter_code
_entity_poly.pdbx_strand_id
1 'polypeptide(L)'
;GKDIVQFAKAVEISSPSIDGKVCRTTNPASNKYGGSSGDGTEKQCGVGKTDGVGEGQLKGFRSEVLEKGAGWPGSGKASVPSDDNAKAVAKDLTKLTPDEKTIVA
;
A
#
# COMPACT_ATOMS: atom_id res chain seq x y z
N GLY A 1 -10.84 5.45 6.09
CA GLY A 1 -10.78 4.54 4.93
C GLY A 1 -10.92 5.29 3.62
N LYS A 2 -12.03 6.01 3.42
CA LYS A 2 -12.32 6.70 2.15
C LYS A 2 -11.25 7.74 1.75
N ASP A 3 -10.71 8.48 2.72
CA ASP A 3 -9.72 9.54 2.45
C ASP A 3 -8.40 8.98 1.91
N ILE A 4 -7.92 7.85 2.44
CA ILE A 4 -6.67 7.23 1.95
C ILE A 4 -6.83 6.62 0.55
N VAL A 5 -8.01 6.10 0.22
CA VAL A 5 -8.30 5.62 -1.14
C VAL A 5 -8.24 6.77 -2.14
N GLN A 6 -8.83 7.92 -1.79
CA GLN A 6 -8.78 9.11 -2.65
C GLN A 6 -7.36 9.69 -2.73
N PHE A 7 -6.63 9.73 -1.61
CA PHE A 7 -5.23 10.10 -1.57
C PHE A 7 -4.40 9.23 -2.53
N ALA A 8 -4.50 7.91 -2.42
CA ALA A 8 -3.76 6.99 -3.28
C ALA A 8 -4.12 7.15 -4.77
N LYS A 9 -5.39 7.43 -5.07
CA LYS A 9 -5.85 7.73 -6.43
C LYS A 9 -5.30 9.06 -6.96
N ALA A 10 -5.23 10.09 -6.12
CA ALA A 10 -4.62 11.36 -6.49
C ALA A 10 -3.13 11.19 -6.77
N VAL A 11 -2.39 10.52 -5.87
CA VAL A 11 -0.96 10.23 -6.02
C VAL A 11 -0.66 9.41 -7.27
N GLU A 12 -1.47 8.40 -7.58
CA GLU A 12 -1.35 7.62 -8.83
C GLU A 12 -1.37 8.53 -10.08
N ILE A 13 -2.26 9.52 -10.11
CA ILE A 13 -2.47 10.40 -11.26
C ILE A 13 -1.42 11.51 -11.32
N SER A 14 -1.17 12.20 -10.20
CA SER A 14 -0.36 13.41 -10.16
C SER A 14 1.12 13.15 -9.90
N SER A 15 1.46 11.99 -9.31
CA SER A 15 2.81 11.74 -8.80
C SER A 15 3.21 10.26 -8.88
N PRO A 16 3.37 9.69 -10.09
CA PRO A 16 3.74 8.29 -10.28
C PRO A 16 5.06 7.90 -9.58
N SER A 17 5.98 8.85 -9.39
CA SER A 17 7.21 8.67 -8.63
C SER A 17 6.94 8.40 -7.14
N ILE A 18 5.94 9.05 -6.55
CA ILE A 18 5.54 8.89 -5.14
C ILE A 18 4.67 7.63 -4.98
N ASP A 19 3.82 7.31 -5.95
CA ASP A 19 3.10 6.03 -6.02
C ASP A 19 4.08 4.83 -5.93
N GLY A 20 5.24 4.95 -6.59
CA GLY A 20 6.32 3.97 -6.53
C GLY A 20 7.16 3.97 -5.25
N LYS A 21 6.89 4.85 -4.28
CA LYS A 21 7.63 4.96 -3.01
C LYS A 21 6.80 4.51 -1.80
N VAL A 22 5.50 4.74 -1.81
CA VAL A 22 4.61 4.38 -0.69
C VAL A 22 4.07 2.97 -0.90
N CYS A 23 4.13 2.12 0.12
CA CYS A 23 3.74 0.71 -0.01
C CYS A 23 4.41 0.05 -1.23
N ARG A 24 5.66 0.40 -1.53
CA ARG A 24 6.43 -0.31 -2.55
C ARG A 24 6.79 -1.69 -2.00
N THR A 25 6.41 -2.76 -2.69
CA THR A 25 6.73 -4.12 -2.23
C THR A 25 8.23 -4.36 -2.21
N THR A 26 8.69 -5.31 -1.38
CA THR A 26 10.12 -5.65 -1.24
C THR A 26 10.77 -6.05 -2.56
N ASN A 27 10.01 -6.72 -3.44
CA ASN A 27 10.42 -6.97 -4.81
C ASN A 27 9.31 -6.54 -5.79
N PRO A 28 9.30 -5.29 -6.27
CA PRO A 28 8.20 -4.77 -7.09
C PRO A 28 8.08 -5.43 -8.47
N ALA A 29 9.10 -6.16 -8.92
CA ALA A 29 9.04 -6.92 -10.17
C ALA A 29 8.21 -8.21 -10.05
N SER A 30 8.14 -8.80 -8.85
CA SER A 30 7.46 -10.09 -8.63
C SER A 30 6.32 -10.02 -7.60
N ASN A 31 6.49 -9.21 -6.56
CA ASN A 31 5.57 -9.16 -5.43
C ASN A 31 4.47 -8.13 -5.69
N LYS A 32 3.24 -8.61 -5.57
CA LYS A 32 1.99 -7.94 -5.90
C LYS A 32 1.03 -7.96 -4.72
N TYR A 33 0.00 -7.12 -4.77
CA TYR A 33 -1.05 -7.07 -3.74
C TYR A 33 -2.27 -7.92 -4.10
N GLY A 34 -3.05 -8.31 -3.10
CA GLY A 34 -4.26 -9.10 -3.27
C GLY A 34 -4.00 -10.54 -3.71
N GLY A 35 -5.05 -11.24 -4.13
CA GLY A 35 -4.99 -12.67 -4.45
C GLY A 35 -5.54 -13.56 -3.32
N SER A 36 -5.45 -14.87 -3.50
CA SER A 36 -6.10 -15.88 -2.63
C SER A 36 -5.17 -16.56 -1.63
N SER A 37 -3.98 -15.98 -1.40
CA SER A 37 -2.91 -16.64 -0.66
C SER A 37 -3.17 -16.85 0.83
N GLY A 38 -4.18 -16.18 1.39
CA GLY A 38 -4.85 -16.52 2.66
C GLY A 38 -4.06 -16.21 3.94
N ASP A 39 -2.73 -16.07 3.87
CA ASP A 39 -1.88 -15.77 5.02
C ASP A 39 -1.78 -14.26 5.37
N GLY A 40 -2.38 -13.39 4.54
CA GLY A 40 -2.43 -11.94 4.75
C GLY A 40 -1.20 -11.17 4.23
N THR A 41 -0.12 -11.86 3.85
CA THR A 41 1.10 -11.22 3.34
C THR A 41 0.82 -10.43 2.05
N GLU A 42 -0.08 -10.94 1.21
CA GLU A 42 -0.54 -10.29 -0.01
C GLU A 42 -1.30 -8.98 0.22
N LYS A 43 -1.70 -8.71 1.47
CA LYS A 43 -2.38 -7.48 1.90
C LYS A 43 -1.48 -6.57 2.73
N GLN A 44 -0.23 -6.96 2.96
CA GLN A 44 0.69 -6.23 3.83
C GLN A 44 1.47 -5.20 3.01
N CYS A 45 1.21 -3.92 3.26
CA CYS A 45 1.90 -2.78 2.66
C CYS A 45 3.42 -2.95 2.81
N GLY A 46 4.13 -2.81 1.70
CA GLY A 46 5.59 -2.95 1.62
C GLY A 46 6.09 -4.38 1.43
N VAL A 47 5.22 -5.40 1.50
CA VAL A 47 5.62 -6.81 1.37
C VAL A 47 5.09 -7.41 0.08
N GLY A 48 3.77 -7.54 -0.04
CA GLY A 48 3.12 -8.24 -1.16
C GLY A 48 3.55 -9.70 -1.30
N LYS A 49 3.06 -10.38 -2.34
CA LYS A 49 3.38 -11.79 -2.61
C LYS A 49 3.47 -12.07 -4.10
N THR A 50 4.21 -13.11 -4.49
CA THR A 50 4.47 -13.44 -5.90
C THR A 50 3.24 -13.89 -6.67
N ASP A 51 2.23 -14.41 -5.97
CA ASP A 51 0.93 -14.82 -6.51
C ASP A 51 -0.15 -13.74 -6.37
N GLY A 52 0.24 -12.52 -5.96
CA GLY A 52 -0.67 -11.38 -5.95
C GLY A 52 -1.04 -10.91 -7.35
N VAL A 53 -2.12 -10.12 -7.44
CA VAL A 53 -2.71 -9.71 -8.72
C VAL A 53 -2.57 -8.22 -9.01
N GLY A 54 -2.53 -7.36 -7.98
CA GLY A 54 -2.35 -5.91 -8.10
C GLY A 54 -0.88 -5.49 -8.06
N GLU A 55 -0.55 -4.38 -8.71
CA GLU A 55 0.84 -3.91 -8.81
C GLU A 55 1.53 -3.67 -7.47
N GLY A 56 2.85 -3.86 -7.39
CA GLY A 56 3.64 -3.74 -6.16
C GLY A 56 3.91 -2.30 -5.67
N GLN A 57 2.92 -1.42 -5.83
CA GLN A 57 2.98 0.02 -5.55
C GLN A 57 1.71 0.49 -4.82
N LEU A 58 1.64 1.77 -4.44
CA LEU A 58 0.49 2.35 -3.74
C LEU A 58 -0.83 2.12 -4.49
N LYS A 59 -0.87 2.25 -5.82
CA LYS A 59 -2.06 1.98 -6.65
C LYS A 59 -2.59 0.55 -6.53
N GLY A 60 -1.71 -0.45 -6.49
CA GLY A 60 -2.12 -1.84 -6.32
C GLY A 60 -2.54 -2.14 -4.88
N PHE A 61 -1.87 -1.52 -3.91
CA PHE A 61 -2.29 -1.59 -2.51
C PHE A 61 -3.68 -0.97 -2.33
N ARG A 62 -3.94 0.17 -2.99
CA ARG A 62 -5.26 0.80 -3.01
C ARG A 62 -6.32 -0.16 -3.58
N SER A 63 -6.13 -0.65 -4.80
CA SER A 63 -7.17 -1.43 -5.49
C SER A 63 -7.43 -2.79 -4.83
N GLU A 64 -6.37 -3.44 -4.34
CA GLU A 64 -6.47 -4.80 -3.84
C GLU A 64 -6.67 -4.90 -2.33
N VAL A 65 -6.37 -3.84 -1.57
CA VAL A 65 -6.43 -3.86 -0.11
C VAL A 65 -7.37 -2.79 0.42
N LEU A 66 -7.14 -1.51 0.07
CA LEU A 66 -7.91 -0.40 0.65
C LEU A 66 -9.36 -0.36 0.15
N GLU A 67 -9.59 -0.53 -1.16
CA GLU A 67 -10.93 -0.49 -1.76
C GLU A 67 -11.78 -1.72 -1.40
N LYS A 68 -11.13 -2.85 -1.09
CA LYS A 68 -11.79 -4.10 -0.69
C LYS A 68 -12.03 -4.19 0.82
N GLY A 69 -11.45 -3.29 1.61
CA GLY A 69 -11.55 -3.28 3.07
C GLY A 69 -12.69 -2.42 3.60
N ALA A 70 -13.22 -2.80 4.77
CA ALA A 70 -14.08 -1.92 5.56
C ALA A 70 -13.22 -1.13 6.56
N GLY A 71 -13.09 0.19 6.38
CA GLY A 71 -12.28 1.03 7.26
C GLY A 71 -10.80 1.08 6.86
N TRP A 72 -9.89 1.18 7.83
CA TRP A 72 -8.45 1.04 7.57
C TRP A 72 -8.03 -0.42 7.81
N PRO A 73 -7.63 -1.18 6.78
CA PRO A 73 -7.40 -2.62 6.93
C PRO A 73 -6.00 -2.90 7.49
N GLY A 74 -5.92 -3.79 8.49
CA GLY A 74 -4.68 -4.53 8.75
C GLY A 74 -4.45 -5.60 7.68
N SER A 75 -3.25 -6.16 7.60
CA SER A 75 -2.96 -7.24 6.64
C SER A 75 -3.68 -8.56 6.98
N GLY A 76 -4.00 -8.78 8.26
CA GLY A 76 -4.53 -10.06 8.76
C GLY A 76 -3.47 -11.15 8.92
N LYS A 77 -2.19 -10.80 8.74
CA LYS A 77 -1.08 -11.73 8.89
C LYS A 77 -0.88 -12.15 10.34
N ALA A 78 -0.66 -13.44 10.56
CA ALA A 78 -0.43 -13.99 11.89
C ALA A 78 0.77 -13.32 12.57
N SER A 79 0.62 -13.05 13.87
CA SER A 79 1.65 -12.40 14.70
C SER A 79 2.04 -10.99 14.27
N VAL A 80 1.21 -10.33 13.45
CA VAL A 80 1.39 -8.93 13.05
C VAL A 80 0.26 -8.09 13.66
N PRO A 81 0.55 -6.89 14.21
CA PRO A 81 -0.49 -5.99 14.71
C PRO A 81 -1.54 -5.64 13.66
N SER A 82 -2.79 -5.45 14.08
CA SER A 82 -3.90 -5.12 13.18
C SER A 82 -3.79 -3.75 12.52
N ASP A 83 -2.88 -2.90 12.99
CA ASP A 83 -2.61 -1.56 12.45
C ASP A 83 -1.32 -1.49 11.61
N ASP A 84 -0.76 -2.64 11.23
CA ASP A 84 0.49 -2.75 10.49
C ASP A 84 0.53 -1.96 9.19
N ASN A 85 -0.54 -2.00 8.40
CA ASN A 85 -0.66 -1.24 7.18
C ASN A 85 -0.70 0.28 7.46
N ALA A 86 -1.33 0.72 8.56
CA ALA A 86 -1.37 2.14 8.93
C ALA A 86 0.04 2.64 9.24
N LYS A 87 0.76 1.86 10.05
CA LYS A 87 2.15 2.14 10.42
C LYS A 87 3.08 2.13 9.21
N ALA A 88 2.89 1.18 8.30
CA ALA A 88 3.71 1.07 7.09
C ALA A 88 3.52 2.28 6.17
N VAL A 89 2.26 2.64 5.86
CA VAL A 89 1.96 3.84 5.06
C VAL A 89 2.53 5.10 5.71
N ALA A 90 2.27 5.32 7.00
CA ALA A 90 2.78 6.49 7.72
C ALA A 90 4.32 6.56 7.73
N LYS A 91 4.98 5.40 7.88
CA LYS A 91 6.43 5.30 7.83
C LYS A 91 6.98 5.65 6.44
N ASP A 92 6.30 5.31 5.36
CA ASP A 92 6.76 5.67 4.02
C ASP A 92 6.51 7.16 3.72
N LEU A 93 5.37 7.70 4.14
CA LEU A 93 5.07 9.14 3.99
C LEU A 93 6.09 10.03 4.73
N THR A 94 6.57 9.59 5.90
CA THR A 94 7.58 10.34 6.66
C THR A 94 8.96 10.33 6.00
N LYS A 95 9.27 9.36 5.13
CA LYS A 95 10.53 9.27 4.37
C LYS A 95 10.53 10.10 3.09
N LEU A 96 9.39 10.61 2.64
CA LEU A 96 9.32 11.50 1.49
C LEU A 96 10.16 12.76 1.75
N THR A 97 10.77 13.30 0.68
CA THR A 97 11.50 14.57 0.76
C THR A 97 10.53 15.72 1.07
N PRO A 98 11.01 16.89 1.53
CA PRO A 98 10.14 18.06 1.74
C PRO A 98 9.32 18.45 0.50
N ASP A 99 9.93 18.40 -0.69
CA ASP A 99 9.25 18.70 -1.95
C ASP A 99 8.15 17.67 -2.25
N GLU A 100 8.44 16.38 -2.06
CA GLU A 100 7.46 15.30 -2.24
C GLU A 100 6.30 15.39 -1.25
N LYS A 101 6.58 15.77 0.00
CA LYS A 101 5.54 16.01 1.02
C LYS A 101 4.63 17.16 0.63
N THR A 102 5.16 18.21 0.01
CA THR A 102 4.36 19.36 -0.46
C THR A 102 3.41 18.97 -1.60
N ILE A 103 3.79 17.98 -2.41
CA ILE A 103 2.96 17.50 -3.52
C ILE A 103 1.77 16.65 -3.02
N VAL A 104 1.94 15.93 -1.91
CA VAL A 104 0.92 14.99 -1.40
C VAL A 104 0.15 15.48 -0.17
N ALA A 105 0.53 16.61 0.42
CA ALA A 105 -0.19 17.27 1.49
C ALA A 105 -1.43 18.01 0.97
#